data_AF-A0A6H2NL41-F1
#
_entry.id   AF-A0A6H2NL41-F1
#
_cell.length_a   1.000
_cell.length_b   1.000
_cell.length_c   1.000
_cell.angle_alpha   90.00
_cell.angle_beta   90.00
_cell.angle_gamma   90.00
#
_symmetry.space_group_name_H-M   'P 1'
#
loop_
_entity.id
_entity.type
_entity.pdbx_description
1 polymer ?
#
loop_
_entity_poly.entity_id
_entity_poly.type
_entity_poly.pdbx_seq_one_letter_code
_entity_poly.pdbx_strand_id
1 'polypeptide(L)'
;MPHTLRRWRSLAALLAVLLLSGCVQYDLTLSFDHQHHGQIRQVIDLNQRSAALANPTLQPWLEDLRDRIRPLGGQLQRSPQTIALTVPFSTPADLVNRYGQLLGDRPVPPDHAVADQPALTLPGLGPLPLALTIQQTHWLLASRIHLTYDLDLRSLPANGDGDRQTAPWAELRFRLQIPWGIREVLPGSVAPQTLDRQGATWTVQPGQQNHIDVTFWLPNAVALGSLGIALLVLLGYSLRYGKRFRPMPPKPPSP
;
A
#
# COMPACT_ATOMS: atom_id res chain seq x y z
N MET A 1 47.17 9.91 -35.12
CA MET A 1 46.73 10.26 -33.75
C MET A 1 45.20 10.48 -33.55
N PRO A 2 44.24 9.87 -34.30
CA PRO A 2 42.80 10.09 -34.04
C PRO A 2 42.13 9.09 -33.07
N HIS A 3 42.77 7.96 -32.77
CA HIS A 3 42.15 6.89 -31.96
C HIS A 3 42.10 7.19 -30.45
N THR A 4 42.99 8.02 -29.93
CA THR A 4 43.05 8.40 -28.51
C THR A 4 41.94 9.39 -28.13
N LEU A 5 41.65 10.39 -28.98
CA LEU A 5 40.53 11.31 -28.76
C LEU A 5 39.17 10.60 -28.80
N ARG A 6 38.99 9.64 -29.71
CA ARG A 6 37.75 8.86 -29.81
C ARG A 6 37.56 7.98 -28.57
N ARG A 7 38.62 7.30 -28.10
CA ARG A 7 38.59 6.50 -26.88
C ARG A 7 38.30 7.34 -25.63
N TRP A 8 38.85 8.55 -25.54
CA TRP A 8 38.63 9.46 -24.41
C TRP A 8 37.22 10.05 -24.39
N ARG A 9 36.65 10.39 -25.55
CA ARG A 9 35.24 10.80 -25.67
C ARG A 9 34.27 9.67 -25.34
N SER A 10 34.55 8.44 -25.75
CA SER A 10 33.75 7.28 -25.34
C SER A 10 33.88 6.98 -23.85
N LEU A 11 35.07 7.13 -23.25
CA LEU A 11 35.26 6.99 -21.81
C LEU A 11 34.54 8.08 -21.02
N ALA A 12 34.58 9.33 -21.48
CA ALA A 12 33.86 10.44 -20.87
C ALA A 12 32.34 10.27 -20.99
N ALA A 13 31.85 9.78 -22.13
CA ALA A 13 30.44 9.45 -22.33
C ALA A 13 30.00 8.28 -21.44
N LEU A 14 30.82 7.24 -21.32
CA LEU A 14 30.54 6.08 -20.47
C LEU A 14 30.57 6.46 -18.98
N LEU A 15 31.55 7.27 -18.56
CA LEU A 15 31.64 7.84 -17.21
C LEU A 15 30.46 8.78 -16.93
N ALA A 16 30.04 9.58 -17.90
CA ALA A 16 28.84 10.41 -17.78
C ALA A 16 27.60 9.52 -17.58
N VAL A 17 27.39 8.49 -18.40
CA VAL A 17 26.27 7.54 -18.24
C VAL A 17 26.30 6.83 -16.88
N LEU A 18 27.48 6.44 -16.39
CA LEU A 18 27.69 5.86 -15.05
C LEU A 18 27.44 6.85 -13.90
N LEU A 19 27.71 8.14 -14.10
CA LEU A 19 27.39 9.20 -13.15
C LEU A 19 25.92 9.65 -13.24
N LEU A 20 25.21 9.29 -14.33
CA LEU A 20 23.81 9.58 -14.56
C LEU A 20 22.85 8.51 -14.00
N SER A 21 23.34 7.35 -13.52
CA SER A 21 22.51 6.34 -12.86
C SER A 21 22.15 6.80 -11.44
N GLY A 22 21.23 7.75 -11.34
CA GLY A 22 20.70 8.21 -10.06
C GLY A 22 19.66 7.24 -9.51
N CYS A 23 19.78 6.92 -8.22
CA CYS A 23 18.82 6.08 -7.51
C CYS A 23 17.40 6.70 -7.57
N VAL A 24 16.42 5.89 -7.96
CA VAL A 24 14.99 6.23 -7.83
C VAL A 24 14.44 5.53 -6.60
N GLN A 25 13.75 6.26 -5.72
CA GLN A 25 13.05 5.64 -4.59
C GLN A 25 11.54 5.66 -4.86
N TYR A 26 10.92 4.51 -4.72
CA TYR A 26 9.48 4.34 -4.88
C TYR A 26 8.89 3.70 -3.63
N ASP A 27 7.98 4.41 -2.98
CA ASP A 27 7.29 3.98 -1.78
C ASP A 27 5.79 3.83 -2.05
N LEU A 28 5.29 2.60 -1.99
CA LEU A 28 3.87 2.30 -2.00
C LEU A 28 3.42 2.00 -0.58
N THR A 29 2.63 2.89 0.01
CA THR A 29 2.02 2.70 1.32
C THR A 29 0.53 2.42 1.17
N LEU A 30 0.07 1.31 1.75
CA LEU A 30 -1.33 0.96 1.89
C LEU A 30 -1.69 1.08 3.37
N SER A 31 -2.56 2.03 3.72
CA SER A 31 -3.04 2.23 5.08
C SER A 31 -4.51 1.88 5.22
N PHE A 32 -4.85 1.16 6.28
CA PHE A 32 -6.23 0.94 6.71
C PHE A 32 -6.39 1.54 8.10
N ASP A 33 -7.42 2.38 8.30
CA ASP A 33 -7.74 2.93 9.62
C ASP A 33 -8.82 2.08 10.31
N HIS A 34 -9.86 1.72 9.56
CA HIS A 34 -10.93 0.82 9.97
C HIS A 34 -11.55 0.14 8.75
N GLN A 35 -12.52 -0.76 8.94
CA GLN A 35 -13.14 -1.55 7.86
C GLN A 35 -13.75 -0.74 6.69
N HIS A 36 -13.95 0.57 6.87
CA HIS A 36 -14.61 1.45 5.89
C HIS A 36 -13.77 2.66 5.47
N HIS A 37 -12.50 2.70 5.85
CA HIS A 37 -11.62 3.82 5.51
C HIS A 37 -10.17 3.35 5.46
N GLY A 38 -9.53 3.69 4.35
CA GLY A 38 -8.11 3.54 4.16
C GLY A 38 -7.62 4.40 3.00
N GLN A 39 -6.31 4.40 2.78
CA GLN A 39 -5.67 5.23 1.77
C GLN A 39 -4.54 4.45 1.08
N ILE A 40 -4.43 4.62 -0.24
CA ILE A 40 -3.24 4.25 -1.00
C ILE A 40 -2.41 5.50 -1.16
N ARG A 41 -1.15 5.45 -0.75
CA ARG A 41 -0.19 6.52 -0.98
C ARG A 41 1.00 6.00 -1.78
N GLN A 42 1.23 6.55 -2.95
CA GLN A 42 2.41 6.30 -3.77
C GLN A 42 3.31 7.52 -3.72
N VAL A 43 4.56 7.33 -3.32
CA VAL A 43 5.55 8.40 -3.27
C VAL A 43 6.72 8.02 -4.17
N ILE A 44 7.00 8.86 -5.15
CA ILE A 44 8.16 8.75 -6.02
C ILE A 44 9.12 9.86 -5.60
N ASP A 45 10.30 9.50 -5.11
CA ASP A 45 11.38 10.44 -4.85
C ASP A 45 12.37 10.42 -6.01
N LEU A 46 12.45 11.55 -6.70
CA LEU A 46 13.33 11.79 -7.82
C LEU A 46 14.47 12.68 -7.34
N ASN A 47 15.71 12.22 -7.53
CA ASN A 47 16.86 13.08 -7.29
C ASN A 47 16.77 14.39 -8.11
N GLN A 48 17.43 15.45 -7.62
CA GLN A 48 17.32 16.79 -8.19
C GLN A 48 17.65 16.89 -9.70
N ARG A 49 18.51 16.00 -10.21
CA ARG A 49 18.92 15.98 -11.63
C ARG A 49 17.94 15.18 -12.49
N SER A 50 17.41 14.05 -12.01
CA SER A 50 16.38 13.28 -12.72
C SER A 50 15.04 14.01 -12.73
N ALA A 51 14.70 14.73 -11.67
CA ALA A 51 13.54 15.62 -11.64
C ALA A 51 13.62 16.73 -12.71
N ALA A 52 14.81 17.30 -12.92
CA ALA A 52 15.03 18.32 -13.95
C ALA A 52 14.95 17.75 -15.38
N LEU A 53 15.49 16.54 -15.60
CA LEU A 53 15.48 15.85 -16.89
C LEU A 53 14.10 15.29 -17.27
N ALA A 54 13.32 14.83 -16.28
CA ALA A 54 11.99 14.27 -16.50
C ALA A 54 10.93 15.35 -16.69
N ASN A 55 11.17 16.58 -16.24
CA ASN A 55 10.19 17.67 -16.18
C ASN A 55 9.34 17.90 -17.47
N PRO A 56 9.92 17.96 -18.69
CA PRO A 56 9.14 18.24 -19.90
C PRO A 56 8.22 17.09 -20.33
N THR A 57 8.58 15.84 -20.06
CA THR A 57 7.76 14.66 -20.40
C THR A 57 6.82 14.26 -19.26
N LEU A 58 7.21 14.57 -18.03
CA LEU A 58 6.51 14.17 -16.81
C LEU A 58 5.36 15.13 -16.47
N GLN A 59 5.44 16.41 -16.82
CA GLN A 59 4.34 17.36 -16.61
C GLN A 59 3.01 16.90 -17.25
N PRO A 60 2.92 16.66 -18.57
CA PRO A 60 1.66 16.30 -19.20
C PRO A 60 1.10 14.96 -18.67
N TRP A 61 1.99 13.99 -18.37
CA TRP A 61 1.58 12.73 -17.76
C TRP A 61 1.03 12.91 -16.34
N LEU A 62 1.63 13.76 -15.50
CA LEU A 62 1.10 14.07 -14.18
C LEU A 62 -0.24 14.79 -14.24
N GLU A 63 -0.46 15.62 -15.26
CA GLU A 63 -1.75 16.28 -15.46
C GLU A 63 -2.84 15.29 -15.84
N ASP A 64 -2.56 14.38 -16.78
CA ASP A 64 -3.49 13.29 -17.13
C ASP A 64 -3.78 12.40 -15.92
N LEU A 65 -2.74 12.03 -15.15
CA LEU A 65 -2.91 11.26 -13.92
C LEU A 65 -3.76 12.02 -12.89
N ARG A 66 -3.54 13.34 -12.73
CA ARG A 66 -4.33 14.19 -11.84
C ARG A 66 -5.79 14.24 -12.26
N ASP A 67 -6.08 14.28 -13.55
CA ASP A 67 -7.45 14.31 -14.06
C ASP A 67 -8.16 12.97 -13.89
N ARG A 68 -7.42 11.85 -13.99
CA ARG A 68 -7.93 10.49 -13.70
C ARG A 68 -8.22 10.25 -12.21
N ILE A 69 -7.38 10.76 -11.30
CA ILE A 69 -7.55 10.51 -9.86
C ILE A 69 -8.58 11.45 -9.21
N ARG A 70 -8.83 12.63 -9.80
CA ARG A 70 -9.77 13.63 -9.26
C ARG A 70 -11.18 13.08 -9.03
N PRO A 71 -11.81 12.33 -9.97
CA PRO A 71 -13.11 11.70 -9.71
C PRO A 71 -13.06 10.62 -8.63
N LEU A 72 -11.87 10.06 -8.36
CA LEU A 72 -11.66 9.11 -7.27
C LEU A 72 -11.45 9.81 -5.91
N GLY A 73 -11.52 11.14 -5.85
CA GLY A 73 -11.18 11.89 -4.63
C GLY A 73 -9.69 11.80 -4.27
N GLY A 74 -8.85 11.40 -5.24
CA GLY A 74 -7.41 11.35 -5.09
C GLY A 74 -6.77 12.73 -5.13
N GLN A 75 -5.60 12.83 -4.51
CA GLN A 75 -4.80 14.04 -4.44
C GLN A 75 -3.41 13.74 -4.98
N LEU A 76 -2.92 14.63 -5.85
CA LEU A 76 -1.54 14.62 -6.32
C LEU A 76 -0.83 15.82 -5.71
N GLN A 77 0.14 15.57 -4.85
CA GLN A 77 1.03 16.59 -4.27
C GLN A 77 2.38 16.51 -4.96
N ARG A 78 2.84 17.64 -5.48
CA ARG A 78 4.14 17.76 -6.14
C ARG A 78 5.04 18.70 -5.35
N SER A 79 6.19 18.18 -4.97
CA SER A 79 7.34 18.93 -4.46
C SER A 79 8.44 18.96 -5.52
N PRO A 80 9.50 19.77 -5.36
CA PRO A 80 10.58 19.88 -6.36
C PRO A 80 11.26 18.55 -6.71
N GLN A 81 11.26 17.60 -5.78
CA GLN A 81 11.92 16.29 -5.89
C GLN A 81 10.96 15.11 -5.67
N THR A 82 9.80 15.36 -5.06
CA THR A 82 8.90 14.29 -4.61
C THR A 82 7.53 14.42 -5.27
N ILE A 83 6.99 13.30 -5.75
CA ILE A 83 5.61 13.21 -6.26
C ILE A 83 4.87 12.27 -5.33
N ALA A 84 3.85 12.75 -4.65
CA ALA A 84 3.02 11.96 -3.75
C ALA A 84 1.58 11.91 -4.28
N LEU A 85 1.13 10.71 -4.64
CA LEU A 85 -0.23 10.40 -5.01
C LEU A 85 -0.93 9.76 -3.81
N THR A 86 -2.08 10.29 -3.39
CA THR A 86 -2.89 9.72 -2.32
C THR A 86 -4.31 9.50 -2.81
N VAL A 87 -4.83 8.28 -2.71
CA VAL A 87 -6.21 7.95 -3.11
C VAL A 87 -6.92 7.29 -1.92
N PRO A 88 -7.97 7.91 -1.37
CA PRO A 88 -8.76 7.28 -0.32
C PRO A 88 -9.65 6.18 -0.90
N PHE A 89 -9.96 5.17 -0.09
CA PHE A 89 -10.91 4.12 -0.43
C PHE A 89 -11.81 3.82 0.77
N SER A 90 -13.05 3.44 0.47
CA SER A 90 -14.07 3.20 1.49
C SER A 90 -14.18 1.73 1.87
N THR A 91 -13.72 0.79 1.07
CA THR A 91 -13.71 -0.64 1.43
C THR A 91 -12.51 -1.34 0.79
N PRO A 92 -12.10 -2.52 1.29
CA PRO A 92 -11.05 -3.30 0.65
C PRO A 92 -11.40 -3.75 -0.79
N ALA A 93 -12.68 -3.91 -1.13
CA ALA A 93 -13.09 -4.16 -2.52
C ALA A 93 -12.97 -2.90 -3.40
N ASP A 94 -13.33 -1.74 -2.84
CA ASP A 94 -13.16 -0.44 -3.49
C ASP A 94 -11.67 -0.13 -3.74
N LEU A 95 -10.77 -0.59 -2.87
CA LEU A 95 -9.33 -0.52 -3.09
C LEU A 95 -8.93 -1.20 -4.41
N VAL A 96 -9.34 -2.45 -4.62
CA VAL A 96 -9.00 -3.22 -5.83
C VAL A 96 -9.50 -2.49 -7.07
N ASN A 97 -10.73 -1.98 -7.02
CA ASN A 97 -11.33 -1.26 -8.13
C ASN A 97 -10.59 0.06 -8.44
N ARG A 98 -10.31 0.87 -7.42
CA ARG A 98 -9.53 2.11 -7.56
C ARG A 98 -8.13 1.84 -8.06
N TYR A 99 -7.48 0.81 -7.54
CA TYR A 99 -6.15 0.39 -7.98
C TYR A 99 -6.17 0.02 -9.47
N GLY A 100 -7.15 -0.78 -9.90
CA GLY A 100 -7.36 -1.08 -11.32
C GLY A 100 -7.62 0.15 -12.18
N GLN A 101 -8.40 1.12 -11.70
CA GLN A 101 -8.67 2.39 -12.41
C GLN A 101 -7.44 3.32 -12.49
N LEU A 102 -6.53 3.24 -11.52
CA LEU A 102 -5.26 3.97 -11.56
C LEU A 102 -4.28 3.38 -12.57
N LEU A 103 -4.35 2.07 -12.77
CA LEU A 103 -3.42 1.30 -13.60
C LEU A 103 -3.91 1.08 -15.04
N GLY A 104 -5.23 1.02 -15.23
CA GLY A 104 -5.85 0.75 -16.53
C GLY A 104 -6.28 2.03 -17.23
N ASP A 105 -6.27 1.99 -18.57
CA ASP A 105 -6.86 3.05 -19.39
C ASP A 105 -8.41 2.99 -19.42
N ARG A 106 -9.03 2.00 -18.74
CA ARG A 106 -10.47 1.77 -18.74
C ARG A 106 -10.95 1.12 -17.42
N PRO A 107 -12.18 1.41 -16.95
CA PRO A 107 -12.74 0.76 -15.76
C PRO A 107 -12.92 -0.75 -16.01
N VAL A 108 -12.39 -1.59 -15.12
CA VAL A 108 -12.56 -3.05 -15.18
C VAL A 108 -13.94 -3.41 -14.61
N PRO A 109 -14.85 -4.03 -15.38
CA PRO A 109 -16.11 -4.53 -14.86
C PRO A 109 -15.88 -5.65 -13.83
N PRO A 110 -16.72 -5.76 -12.78
CA PRO A 110 -16.53 -6.74 -11.70
C PRO A 110 -16.58 -8.22 -12.13
N ASP A 111 -17.07 -8.53 -13.34
CA ASP A 111 -17.29 -9.91 -13.82
C ASP A 111 -16.19 -10.45 -14.78
N HIS A 112 -15.17 -9.67 -15.13
CA HIS A 112 -14.14 -10.09 -16.10
C HIS A 112 -12.71 -9.80 -15.61
N ALA A 113 -12.21 -10.62 -14.68
CA ALA A 113 -10.87 -10.46 -14.09
C ALA A 113 -9.73 -11.23 -14.79
N VAL A 114 -9.90 -11.78 -16.00
CA VAL A 114 -8.97 -12.81 -16.51
C VAL A 114 -8.32 -12.53 -17.88
N ALA A 115 -8.57 -11.40 -18.56
CA ALA A 115 -7.99 -11.21 -19.91
C ALA A 115 -6.91 -10.12 -20.05
N ASP A 116 -6.97 -9.03 -19.27
CA ASP A 116 -5.94 -7.98 -19.29
C ASP A 116 -5.57 -7.62 -17.85
N GLN A 117 -4.35 -7.96 -17.44
CA GLN A 117 -3.82 -7.48 -16.16
C GLN A 117 -3.58 -5.97 -16.29
N PRO A 118 -4.15 -5.13 -15.42
CA PRO A 118 -3.94 -3.71 -15.50
C PRO A 118 -2.46 -3.41 -15.26
N ALA A 119 -1.84 -2.69 -16.22
CA ALA A 119 -0.42 -2.43 -16.21
C ALA A 119 -0.14 -0.93 -16.13
N LEU A 120 0.55 -0.50 -15.06
CA LEU A 120 0.95 0.91 -14.94
C LEU A 120 1.97 1.23 -16.01
N THR A 121 1.69 2.21 -16.85
CA THR A 121 2.69 2.72 -17.80
C THR A 121 3.26 4.01 -17.24
N LEU A 122 4.48 3.94 -16.70
CA LEU A 122 5.21 5.12 -16.24
C LEU A 122 6.05 5.71 -17.39
N PRO A 123 6.18 7.03 -17.52
CA PRO A 123 7.06 7.63 -18.51
C PRO A 123 8.51 7.16 -18.32
N GLY A 124 9.03 6.40 -19.28
CA GLY A 124 10.40 5.86 -19.24
C GLY A 124 10.55 4.50 -18.55
N LEU A 125 9.47 3.91 -18.03
CA LEU A 125 9.43 2.54 -17.50
C LEU A 125 8.30 1.80 -18.23
N GLY A 126 8.56 0.61 -18.76
CA GLY A 126 7.56 -0.18 -19.49
C GLY A 126 6.32 -0.52 -18.63
N PRO A 127 5.29 -1.17 -19.21
CA PRO A 127 4.11 -1.59 -18.47
C PRO A 127 4.50 -2.46 -17.27
N LEU A 128 4.05 -2.09 -16.06
CA LEU A 128 4.25 -2.86 -14.83
C LEU A 128 2.95 -3.61 -14.49
N PRO A 129 2.92 -4.96 -14.64
CA PRO A 129 1.80 -5.77 -14.18
C PRO A 129 1.77 -5.77 -12.65
N LEU A 130 0.67 -5.27 -12.08
CA LEU A 130 0.48 -5.22 -10.64
C LEU A 130 -0.89 -5.82 -10.32
N ALA A 131 -0.90 -7.04 -9.77
CA ALA A 131 -2.13 -7.72 -9.43
C ALA A 131 -2.34 -7.69 -7.91
N LEU A 132 -3.39 -6.96 -7.50
CA LEU A 132 -3.78 -6.84 -6.10
C LEU A 132 -5.15 -7.50 -5.89
N THR A 133 -5.17 -8.52 -5.04
CA THR A 133 -6.39 -9.27 -4.69
C THR A 133 -6.64 -9.19 -3.19
N ILE A 134 -7.91 -8.97 -2.82
CA ILE A 134 -8.33 -8.96 -1.41
C ILE A 134 -9.51 -9.88 -1.22
N GLN A 135 -9.41 -10.74 -0.21
CA GLN A 135 -10.53 -11.51 0.32
C GLN A 135 -10.85 -11.04 1.74
N GLN A 136 -12.13 -10.86 2.04
CA GLN A 136 -12.60 -10.39 3.33
C GLN A 136 -13.58 -11.38 3.94
N THR A 137 -13.45 -11.61 5.25
CA THR A 137 -14.41 -12.36 6.05
C THR A 137 -14.91 -11.47 7.19
N HIS A 138 -16.22 -11.22 7.22
CA HIS A 138 -16.85 -10.33 8.19
C HIS A 138 -17.21 -11.07 9.48
N TRP A 139 -16.76 -10.56 10.62
CA TRP A 139 -17.22 -10.98 11.94
C TRP A 139 -17.90 -9.79 12.63
N LEU A 140 -18.60 -10.05 13.73
CA LEU A 140 -19.42 -9.03 14.40
C LEU A 140 -18.58 -7.80 14.83
N LEU A 141 -17.40 -8.02 15.42
CA LEU A 141 -16.55 -6.96 15.98
C LEU A 141 -15.32 -6.61 15.14
N ALA A 142 -14.99 -7.45 14.16
CA ALA A 142 -13.78 -7.33 13.36
C ALA A 142 -13.96 -7.99 12.01
N SER A 143 -13.10 -7.67 11.04
CA SER A 143 -13.04 -8.37 9.76
C SER A 143 -11.65 -8.96 9.56
N ARG A 144 -11.56 -10.20 9.10
CA ARG A 144 -10.32 -10.82 8.64
C ARG A 144 -10.12 -10.45 7.17
N ILE A 145 -8.94 -9.93 6.84
CA ILE A 145 -8.54 -9.57 5.48
C ILE A 145 -7.35 -10.44 5.08
N HIS A 146 -7.44 -11.02 3.90
CA HIS A 146 -6.37 -11.73 3.21
C HIS A 146 -5.99 -10.90 1.99
N LEU A 147 -4.76 -10.39 1.96
CA LEU A 147 -4.22 -9.53 0.93
C LEU A 147 -3.14 -10.29 0.18
N THR A 148 -3.34 -10.44 -1.12
CA THR A 148 -2.36 -11.02 -2.04
C THR A 148 -1.94 -9.93 -3.02
N TYR A 149 -0.64 -9.70 -3.14
CA TYR A 149 -0.07 -8.71 -4.02
C TYR A 149 1.08 -9.30 -4.83
N ASP A 150 0.82 -9.48 -6.13
CA ASP A 150 1.77 -10.00 -7.10
C ASP A 150 2.35 -8.84 -7.91
N LEU A 151 3.65 -8.61 -7.76
CA LEU A 151 4.39 -7.63 -8.55
C LEU A 151 5.33 -8.36 -9.51
N ASP A 152 5.09 -8.23 -10.81
CA ASP A 152 6.02 -8.72 -11.81
C ASP A 152 6.97 -7.59 -12.24
N LEU A 153 8.14 -7.52 -11.60
CA LEU A 153 9.16 -6.51 -11.90
C LEU A 153 10.24 -7.02 -12.86
N ARG A 154 10.01 -8.15 -13.55
CA ARG A 154 11.00 -8.72 -14.49
C ARG A 154 11.28 -7.82 -15.69
N SER A 155 10.38 -6.90 -16.01
CA SER A 155 10.57 -5.88 -17.05
C SER A 155 11.56 -4.78 -16.63
N LEU A 156 11.85 -4.66 -15.34
CA LEU A 156 12.83 -3.72 -14.81
C LEU A 156 14.23 -4.34 -14.77
N PRO A 157 15.29 -3.56 -15.01
CA PRO A 157 16.65 -4.06 -14.86
C PRO A 157 16.86 -4.52 -13.41
N ALA A 158 17.44 -5.70 -13.19
CA ALA A 158 17.76 -6.14 -11.84
C ALA A 158 18.72 -5.13 -11.18
N ASN A 159 18.57 -4.93 -9.86
CA ASN A 159 19.66 -4.33 -9.10
C ASN A 159 20.87 -5.26 -9.25
N GLY A 160 22.04 -4.70 -9.58
CA GLY A 160 23.24 -5.49 -9.89
C GLY A 160 23.48 -6.57 -8.83
N ASP A 161 23.89 -7.77 -9.27
CA ASP A 161 24.13 -8.91 -8.40
C ASP A 161 24.96 -8.46 -7.19
N GLY A 162 24.54 -8.87 -5.99
CA GLY A 162 25.00 -8.37 -4.68
C GLY A 162 26.49 -8.55 -4.36
N ASP A 163 27.35 -8.74 -5.36
CA ASP A 163 28.80 -8.68 -5.25
C ASP A 163 29.27 -7.22 -5.23
N ARG A 164 29.10 -6.62 -4.04
CA ARG A 164 29.83 -5.47 -3.49
C ARG A 164 30.52 -4.52 -4.48
N GLN A 165 29.78 -3.73 -5.27
CA GLN A 165 30.25 -2.36 -5.62
C GLN A 165 29.21 -1.47 -6.31
N THR A 166 28.13 -2.03 -6.87
CA THR A 166 27.11 -1.26 -7.58
C THR A 166 26.00 -0.83 -6.63
N ALA A 167 25.79 0.48 -6.47
CA ALA A 167 24.63 1.00 -5.76
C ALA A 167 23.34 0.57 -6.49
N PRO A 168 22.27 0.17 -5.77
CA PRO A 168 20.99 -0.17 -6.39
C PRO A 168 20.48 1.05 -7.17
N TRP A 169 20.06 0.82 -8.41
CA TRP A 169 19.53 1.90 -9.25
C TRP A 169 18.10 2.28 -8.84
N ALA A 170 17.37 1.36 -8.21
CA ALA A 170 16.06 1.63 -7.61
C ALA A 170 15.86 0.92 -6.27
N GLU A 171 15.25 1.65 -5.34
CA GLU A 171 14.75 1.13 -4.07
C GLU A 171 13.21 1.19 -4.09
N LEU A 172 12.56 0.04 -4.16
CA LEU A 172 11.10 -0.06 -4.11
C LEU A 172 10.68 -0.63 -2.78
N ARG A 173 9.79 0.07 -2.07
CA ARG A 173 9.27 -0.35 -0.78
C ARG A 173 7.76 -0.42 -0.83
N PHE A 174 7.23 -1.51 -0.29
CA PHE A 174 5.82 -1.66 -0.01
C PHE A 174 5.60 -1.61 1.50
N ARG A 175 4.72 -0.74 1.97
CA ARG A 175 4.38 -0.61 3.39
C ARG A 175 2.89 -0.85 3.59
N LEU A 176 2.56 -1.76 4.49
CA LEU A 176 1.20 -1.98 4.95
C LEU A 176 1.06 -1.39 6.36
N GLN A 177 0.13 -0.47 6.55
CA GLN A 177 -0.21 0.14 7.84
C GLN A 177 -1.61 -0.29 8.27
N ILE A 178 -1.73 -0.87 9.45
CA ILE A 178 -2.96 -1.46 9.95
C ILE A 178 -3.05 -1.30 11.47
N PRO A 179 -4.27 -1.13 12.03
CA PRO A 179 -4.44 -0.76 13.43
C PRO A 179 -4.19 -1.91 14.40
N TRP A 180 -4.42 -3.16 13.98
CA TRP A 180 -4.34 -4.36 14.83
C TRP A 180 -3.18 -5.31 14.45
N GLY A 181 -2.26 -4.86 13.58
CA GLY A 181 -1.08 -5.63 13.21
C GLY A 181 -1.34 -6.86 12.32
N ILE A 182 -0.26 -7.44 11.81
CA ILE A 182 -0.31 -8.62 10.92
C ILE A 182 -0.37 -9.88 11.78
N ARG A 183 -1.28 -10.80 11.43
CA ARG A 183 -1.39 -12.07 12.11
C ARG A 183 -0.42 -13.10 11.55
N GLU A 184 -0.33 -13.16 10.23
CA GLU A 184 0.40 -14.20 9.53
C GLU A 184 0.88 -13.69 8.17
N VAL A 185 2.10 -14.08 7.81
CA VAL A 185 2.68 -13.95 6.47
C VAL A 185 2.74 -15.37 5.91
N LEU A 186 2.09 -15.61 4.78
CA LEU A 186 1.92 -16.97 4.26
C LEU A 186 3.22 -17.52 3.63
N PRO A 187 3.41 -18.86 3.63
CA PRO A 187 4.56 -19.50 2.99
C PRO A 187 4.60 -19.20 1.49
N GLY A 188 5.74 -18.73 0.98
CA GLY A 188 5.90 -18.31 -0.43
C GLY A 188 5.82 -16.79 -0.63
N SER A 189 5.43 -16.04 0.40
CA SER A 189 5.55 -14.57 0.43
C SER A 189 6.99 -14.13 0.65
N VAL A 190 7.37 -13.00 0.06
CA VAL A 190 8.58 -12.25 0.43
C VAL A 190 8.50 -11.88 1.91
N ALA A 191 9.59 -12.11 2.65
CA ALA A 191 9.65 -11.80 4.06
C ALA A 191 9.65 -10.27 4.28
N PRO A 192 8.89 -9.74 5.24
CA PRO A 192 8.94 -8.33 5.57
C PRO A 192 10.30 -7.97 6.13
N GLN A 193 10.84 -6.83 5.69
CA GLN A 193 12.08 -6.26 6.25
C GLN A 193 11.85 -5.79 7.68
N THR A 194 10.67 -5.23 7.95
CA THR A 194 10.25 -4.80 9.28
C THR A 194 8.81 -5.23 9.53
N LEU A 195 8.56 -5.76 10.73
CA LEU A 195 7.24 -6.13 11.22
C LEU A 195 7.06 -5.50 12.59
N ASP A 196 6.08 -4.61 12.71
CA ASP A 196 5.75 -3.88 13.94
C ASP A 196 4.25 -3.96 14.23
N ARG A 197 3.82 -3.49 15.40
CA ARG A 197 2.41 -3.42 15.80
C ARG A 197 1.55 -2.62 14.83
N GLN A 198 2.14 -1.63 14.15
CA GLN A 198 1.45 -0.76 13.21
C GLN A 198 1.43 -1.31 11.77
N GLY A 199 2.08 -2.46 11.51
CA GLY A 199 2.06 -3.11 10.19
C GLY A 199 3.43 -3.65 9.76
N ALA A 200 3.70 -3.67 8.46
CA ALA A 200 4.97 -4.19 7.93
C ALA A 200 5.47 -3.44 6.71
N THR A 201 6.78 -3.52 6.48
CA THR A 201 7.44 -2.98 5.28
C THR A 201 8.22 -4.08 4.58
N TRP A 202 8.04 -4.20 3.27
CA TRP A 202 8.77 -5.09 2.37
C TRP A 202 9.62 -4.27 1.41
N THR A 203 10.82 -4.77 1.14
CA THR A 203 11.67 -4.26 0.06
C THR A 203 11.47 -5.13 -1.17
N VAL A 204 11.01 -4.54 -2.26
CA VAL A 204 10.67 -5.24 -3.50
C VAL A 204 11.88 -5.19 -4.43
N GLN A 205 12.30 -6.33 -4.98
CA GLN A 205 13.49 -6.41 -5.84
C GLN A 205 13.11 -6.20 -7.32
N PRO A 206 13.71 -5.22 -8.01
CA PRO A 206 13.60 -5.11 -9.46
C PRO A 206 14.17 -6.35 -10.17
N GLY A 207 13.64 -6.67 -11.36
CA GLY A 207 14.10 -7.80 -12.16
C GLY A 207 13.55 -9.16 -11.73
N GLN A 208 12.71 -9.20 -10.69
CA GLN A 208 12.13 -10.43 -10.15
C GLN A 208 10.62 -10.30 -9.95
N GLN A 209 9.92 -11.43 -9.87
CA GLN A 209 8.54 -11.47 -9.41
C GLN A 209 8.54 -11.48 -7.88
N ASN A 210 7.80 -10.55 -7.28
CA ASN A 210 7.66 -10.44 -5.83
C ASN A 210 6.22 -10.77 -5.48
N HIS A 211 6.05 -11.78 -4.62
CA HIS A 211 4.74 -12.21 -4.13
C HIS A 211 4.63 -11.81 -2.66
N ILE A 212 3.58 -11.07 -2.31
CA ILE A 212 3.32 -10.67 -0.92
C ILE A 212 1.95 -11.22 -0.53
N ASP A 213 1.93 -12.08 0.48
CA ASP A 213 0.71 -12.72 0.96
C ASP A 213 0.61 -12.60 2.48
N VAL A 214 -0.40 -11.85 2.93
CA VAL A 214 -0.60 -11.52 4.34
C VAL A 214 -2.05 -11.59 4.78
N THR A 215 -2.24 -12.05 6.02
CA THR A 215 -3.53 -12.00 6.71
C THR A 215 -3.47 -11.05 7.90
N PHE A 216 -4.47 -10.18 8.00
CA PHE A 216 -4.62 -9.25 9.13
C PHE A 216 -6.08 -9.02 9.53
N TRP A 217 -6.29 -8.37 10.67
CA TRP A 217 -7.61 -8.04 11.20
C TRP A 217 -7.85 -6.53 11.19
N LEU A 218 -9.07 -6.13 10.85
CA LEU A 218 -9.54 -4.74 10.97
C LEU A 218 -10.68 -4.64 12.00
N PRO A 219 -10.66 -3.62 12.88
CA PRO A 219 -11.77 -3.36 13.79
C PRO A 219 -13.03 -2.91 13.05
N ASN A 220 -14.19 -3.36 13.55
CA ASN A 220 -15.48 -2.78 13.23
C ASN A 220 -15.83 -1.71 14.28
N ALA A 221 -15.50 -0.45 13.98
CA ALA A 221 -15.76 0.66 14.89
C ALA A 221 -17.24 0.82 15.27
N VAL A 222 -18.16 0.54 14.34
CA VAL A 222 -19.61 0.64 14.57
C VAL A 222 -20.07 -0.42 15.57
N ALA A 223 -19.60 -1.66 15.40
CA ALA A 223 -19.96 -2.74 16.30
C ALA A 223 -19.32 -2.58 17.68
N LEU A 224 -18.06 -2.14 17.74
CA LEU A 224 -17.39 -1.81 19.00
C LEU A 224 -18.09 -0.66 19.74
N GLY A 225 -18.51 0.39 19.02
CA GLY A 225 -19.31 1.47 19.59
C GLY A 225 -20.66 0.98 20.12
N SER A 226 -21.35 0.13 19.35
CA SER A 226 -22.64 -0.45 19.75
C SER A 226 -22.51 -1.33 21.01
N LEU A 227 -21.45 -2.15 21.09
CA LEU A 227 -21.15 -2.96 22.27
C LEU A 227 -20.87 -2.09 23.49
N GLY A 228 -20.13 -0.98 23.34
CA GLY A 228 -19.86 -0.03 24.41
C GLY A 228 -21.14 0.62 24.95
N ILE A 229 -22.05 1.05 24.07
CA ILE A 229 -23.35 1.60 24.47
C ILE A 229 -24.18 0.55 25.19
N ALA A 230 -24.26 -0.67 24.66
CA ALA A 230 -25.00 -1.76 25.29
C ALA A 230 -24.47 -2.08 26.70
N LEU A 231 -23.15 -2.12 26.87
CA LEU A 231 -22.51 -2.35 28.17
C LEU A 231 -22.82 -1.22 29.16
N LEU A 232 -22.80 0.04 28.70
CA LEU A 232 -23.13 1.20 29.52
C LEU A 232 -24.60 1.16 29.97
N VAL A 233 -25.53 0.82 29.07
CA VAL A 233 -26.94 0.64 29.39
C VAL A 233 -27.14 -0.50 30.38
N LEU A 234 -26.49 -1.65 30.18
CA LEU A 234 -26.54 -2.79 31.10
C LEU A 234 -25.96 -2.46 32.48
N LEU A 235 -24.87 -1.69 32.52
CA LEU A 235 -24.27 -1.23 33.77
C LEU A 235 -25.19 -0.27 34.51
N GLY A 236 -25.77 0.71 33.80
CA GLY A 236 -26.76 1.63 34.35
C GLY A 236 -28.00 0.90 34.86
N TYR A 237 -28.48 -0.09 34.10
CA TYR A 237 -29.59 -0.95 34.52
C TYR A 237 -29.23 -1.77 35.77
N SER A 238 -28.07 -2.42 35.79
CA SER A 238 -27.62 -3.23 36.93
C SER A 238 -27.42 -2.39 38.19
N LEU A 239 -26.92 -1.16 38.08
CA LEU A 239 -26.80 -0.24 39.22
C LEU A 239 -28.17 0.22 39.75
N ARG A 240 -29.13 0.47 38.85
CA ARG A 240 -30.48 0.92 39.20
C ARG A 240 -31.34 -0.19 39.82
N TYR A 241 -31.25 -1.40 39.29
CA TYR A 241 -32.14 -2.52 39.66
C TYR A 241 -31.47 -3.59 40.53
N GLY A 242 -30.13 -3.68 40.52
CA GLY A 242 -29.37 -4.66 41.30
C GLY A 242 -29.39 -4.44 42.82
N LYS A 243 -29.74 -3.23 43.30
CA LYS A 243 -29.87 -2.94 44.74
C LYS A 243 -31.18 -3.42 45.38
N ARG A 244 -32.12 -4.04 44.62
CA ARG A 244 -33.44 -4.48 45.14
C ARG A 244 -33.54 -5.94 45.57
N PHE A 245 -32.50 -6.76 45.41
CA PHE A 245 -32.45 -8.11 45.98
C PHE A 245 -31.73 -8.09 47.33
N ARG A 246 -32.41 -7.63 48.39
CA ARG A 246 -32.07 -8.02 49.76
C ARG A 246 -33.05 -9.14 50.15
N PRO A 247 -32.59 -10.38 50.40
CA PRO A 247 -33.47 -11.42 50.91
C PRO A 247 -34.04 -10.99 52.27
N MET A 248 -35.35 -11.13 52.44
CA MET A 248 -36.06 -10.83 53.69
C MET A 248 -35.44 -11.69 54.82
N PRO A 249 -35.09 -11.14 55.99
CA PRO A 249 -34.64 -11.96 57.10
C PRO A 249 -35.78 -12.90 57.54
N PRO A 250 -35.47 -14.16 57.90
CA PRO A 250 -36.48 -15.13 58.32
C PRO A 250 -37.20 -14.63 59.57
N LYS A 251 -38.53 -14.73 59.55
CA LYS A 251 -39.42 -14.33 60.65
C LYS A 251 -39.10 -15.19 61.89
N PRO A 252 -38.88 -14.60 63.08
CA PRO A 252 -38.65 -15.38 64.30
C PRO A 252 -39.92 -16.16 64.70
N PRO A 253 -39.78 -17.34 65.31
CA PRO A 253 -40.90 -18.14 65.75
C PRO A 253 -41.71 -17.40 66.84
N SER A 254 -43.02 -17.52 66.75
CA SER A 254 -43.97 -16.96 67.72
C SER A 254 -43.99 -17.83 68.99
N PRO A 255 -44.19 -17.24 70.19
CA PRO A 255 -44.20 -17.96 71.46
C PRO A 255 -45.38 -18.94 71.61
#